data_AF-A0A8H5EXW2-F1
#
_entry.id   AF-A0A8H5EXW2-F1
#
_cell.length_a   1.000
_cell.length_b   1.000
_cell.length_c   1.000
_cell.angle_alpha   90.00
_cell.angle_beta   90.00
_cell.angle_gamma   90.00
#
_symmetry.space_group_name_H-M   'P 1'
#
loop_
_entity.id
_entity.type
_entity.pdbx_description
1 polymer ?
#
loop_
_entity_poly.entity_id
_entity_poly.type
_entity_poly.pdbx_seq_one_letter_code
_entity_poly.pdbx_strand_id
1 'polypeptide(L)'
;MPFERSPSPFLMASPATRTGFDAPVDSHAAACDVPSITIVRPHSPFSSSSQYSSEPLDIERWDQNGRFRVAYDAPSSSSSSSSPSTHQLLMLDSDSPMIDDTESPPDYHTTVKKPTVLVKYQFTSTSYNTMTIMPCSDGEETRQAKYHITVSMNCFMPLNHITTIRRGGTELGEFVAQFEMGISGSESTFILNNGTESPISSTLTKRMGSRHDGLWFWVPVTRSKKNILLWDLRETPFICRSIIDYGSGADESTLATFTPARQIKPGQPPVLAQLSVTPKGQDFFDHLLLAILIIERKRLTPGKGKTLKQLFN
;
A
#
# COMPACT_ATOMS: atom_id res chain seq x y z
N MET A 1 -20.07 46.31 47.72
CA MET A 1 -18.64 46.15 47.36
C MET A 1 -18.51 46.40 45.86
N PRO A 2 -17.96 47.54 45.40
CA PRO A 2 -17.66 47.79 44.00
C PRO A 2 -16.17 47.53 43.72
N PHE A 3 -15.85 46.88 42.60
CA PHE A 3 -14.47 46.73 42.13
C PHE A 3 -14.19 47.83 41.09
N GLU A 4 -13.20 48.66 41.42
CA GLU A 4 -12.61 49.70 40.60
C GLU A 4 -11.95 49.13 39.32
N ARG A 5 -12.18 49.81 38.19
CA ARG A 5 -11.35 49.72 37.00
C ARG A 5 -10.30 50.81 37.05
N SER A 6 -9.03 50.42 37.03
CA SER A 6 -7.91 51.32 36.74
C SER A 6 -7.45 51.14 35.28
N PRO A 7 -7.24 52.22 34.51
CA PRO A 7 -6.60 52.21 33.20
C PRO A 7 -5.13 52.64 33.31
N SER A 8 -4.25 51.98 32.56
CA SER A 8 -2.89 52.47 32.30
C SER A 8 -2.69 52.76 30.81
N PRO A 9 -2.10 53.93 30.47
CA PRO A 9 -1.83 54.38 29.10
C PRO A 9 -0.39 54.02 28.66
N PHE A 10 0.15 54.74 27.66
CA PHE A 10 1.47 54.65 26.98
C PHE A 10 1.42 53.83 25.66
N LEU A 11 1.90 54.28 24.49
CA LEU A 11 2.57 55.51 24.03
C LEU A 11 2.48 55.55 22.49
N MET A 12 2.43 56.77 21.93
CA MET A 12 2.55 57.10 20.50
C MET A 12 4.01 57.17 20.03
N ALA A 13 4.16 57.29 18.69
CA ALA A 13 5.28 57.80 17.87
C ALA A 13 6.20 56.70 17.28
N SER A 14 6.69 56.73 16.03
CA SER A 14 6.43 57.49 14.78
C SER A 14 7.37 56.90 13.68
N PRO A 15 7.36 57.37 12.41
CA PRO A 15 7.86 56.64 11.24
C PRO A 15 9.33 56.93 10.88
N ALA A 16 9.92 56.03 10.10
CA ALA A 16 11.22 56.16 9.41
C ALA A 16 11.34 55.00 8.39
N THR A 17 11.93 55.06 7.21
CA THR A 17 12.43 56.11 6.31
C THR A 17 12.55 55.42 4.95
N ARG A 18 12.14 56.09 3.88
CA ARG A 18 12.24 55.60 2.49
C ARG A 18 13.60 56.02 1.93
N THR A 19 14.45 55.05 1.60
CA THR A 19 15.68 55.19 0.79
C THR A 19 15.64 54.02 -0.19
N GLY A 20 15.52 54.17 -1.52
CA GLY A 20 16.27 55.10 -2.36
C GLY A 20 17.60 54.44 -2.73
N PHE A 21 17.55 53.36 -3.54
CA PHE A 21 18.73 52.76 -4.17
C PHE A 21 18.41 52.50 -5.64
N ASP A 22 18.80 53.47 -6.46
CA ASP A 22 19.07 53.29 -7.89
C ASP A 22 20.36 52.48 -8.03
N ALA A 23 20.31 51.43 -8.85
CA ALA A 23 21.51 50.76 -9.37
C ALA A 23 21.31 50.47 -10.87
N PRO A 24 22.38 50.63 -11.67
CA PRO A 24 22.29 50.80 -13.11
C PRO A 24 22.06 49.49 -13.86
N VAL A 25 21.34 49.62 -14.98
CA VAL A 25 21.20 48.63 -16.04
C VAL A 25 22.49 48.64 -16.86
N ASP A 26 23.33 47.62 -16.70
CA ASP A 26 24.39 47.32 -17.67
C ASP A 26 24.03 46.06 -18.45
N SER A 27 23.83 46.31 -19.72
CA SER A 27 23.50 45.40 -20.82
C SER A 27 24.75 44.69 -21.33
N HIS A 28 24.85 43.37 -21.17
CA HIS A 28 25.61 42.49 -22.07
C HIS A 28 25.07 41.06 -21.97
N ALA A 29 24.00 40.76 -22.70
CA ALA A 29 23.59 39.39 -22.98
C ALA A 29 24.15 39.00 -24.36
N ALA A 30 25.16 38.13 -24.34
CA ALA A 30 25.66 37.46 -25.52
C ALA A 30 24.55 36.55 -26.08
N ALA A 31 24.19 36.76 -27.35
CA ALA A 31 23.30 35.90 -28.09
C ALA A 31 23.97 34.53 -28.30
N CYS A 32 23.42 33.49 -27.68
CA CYS A 32 23.66 32.11 -28.12
C CYS A 32 22.57 31.78 -29.15
N ASP A 33 22.96 31.74 -30.42
CA ASP A 33 22.15 31.23 -31.51
C ASP A 33 21.78 29.76 -31.24
N VAL A 34 20.51 29.53 -30.91
CA VAL A 34 19.91 28.19 -30.87
C VAL A 34 19.34 27.91 -32.26
N PRO A 35 19.80 26.87 -32.98
CA PRO A 35 19.23 26.54 -34.28
C PRO A 35 17.78 26.08 -34.11
N SER A 36 16.87 26.72 -34.84
CA SER A 36 15.47 26.31 -34.94
C SER A 36 15.38 24.94 -35.62
N ILE A 37 15.12 23.90 -34.83
CA ILE A 37 14.77 22.58 -35.35
C ILE A 37 13.28 22.61 -35.73
N THR A 38 13.01 22.78 -37.02
CA THR A 38 11.68 22.60 -37.60
C THR A 38 11.37 21.10 -37.68
N ILE A 39 10.66 20.57 -36.67
CA ILE A 39 10.13 19.21 -36.73
C ILE A 39 8.87 19.21 -37.62
N VAL A 40 9.03 18.73 -38.85
CA VAL A 40 7.92 18.45 -39.76
C VAL A 40 7.12 17.28 -39.19
N ARG A 41 5.89 17.53 -38.71
CA ARG A 41 4.96 16.48 -38.29
C ARG A 41 4.48 15.70 -39.51
N PRO A 42 4.66 14.37 -39.58
CA PRO A 42 3.95 13.57 -40.56
C PRO A 42 2.46 13.53 -40.20
N HIS A 43 1.61 13.85 -41.18
CA HIS A 43 0.17 13.64 -41.11
C HIS A 43 -0.12 12.14 -40.98
N SER A 44 -0.62 11.72 -39.83
CA SER A 44 -1.20 10.38 -39.64
C SER A 44 -2.74 10.49 -39.63
N PRO A 45 -3.44 9.72 -40.47
CA PRO A 45 -4.89 9.67 -40.46
C PRO A 45 -5.33 8.59 -39.46
N PHE A 46 -5.65 8.98 -38.23
CA PHE A 46 -6.36 8.10 -37.31
C PHE A 46 -7.53 8.84 -36.69
N SER A 47 -8.70 8.63 -37.31
CA SER A 47 -9.99 8.87 -36.69
C SER A 47 -10.14 7.92 -35.52
N SER A 48 -10.00 8.41 -34.29
CA SER A 48 -10.39 7.69 -33.09
C SER A 48 -11.84 8.06 -32.76
N SER A 49 -12.77 7.24 -33.24
CA SER A 49 -14.09 7.14 -32.63
C SER A 49 -13.90 6.56 -31.22
N SER A 50 -13.95 7.41 -30.20
CA SER A 50 -14.01 6.98 -28.80
C SER A 50 -15.41 6.43 -28.52
N GLN A 51 -15.59 5.14 -28.79
CA GLN A 51 -16.71 4.40 -28.23
C GLN A 51 -16.51 4.30 -26.72
N TYR A 52 -17.46 4.88 -26.01
CA TYR A 52 -17.60 4.76 -24.57
C TYR A 52 -17.78 3.28 -24.20
N SER A 53 -16.72 2.66 -23.70
CA SER A 53 -16.83 1.39 -22.99
C SER A 53 -17.08 1.68 -21.51
N SER A 54 -18.35 1.79 -21.15
CA SER A 54 -18.79 1.48 -19.79
C SER A 54 -18.86 -0.03 -19.67
N GLU A 55 -17.70 -0.68 -19.50
CA GLU A 55 -17.70 -2.11 -19.22
C GLU A 55 -18.43 -2.36 -17.89
N PRO A 56 -19.47 -3.20 -17.87
CA PRO A 56 -20.01 -3.72 -16.62
C PRO A 56 -18.95 -4.64 -16.03
N LEU A 57 -18.38 -4.25 -14.89
CA LEU A 57 -17.44 -5.10 -14.15
C LEU A 57 -18.13 -6.43 -13.77
N ASP A 58 -17.74 -7.50 -14.46
CA ASP A 58 -17.87 -8.93 -14.16
C ASP A 58 -19.03 -9.33 -13.22
N ILE A 59 -20.26 -9.29 -13.74
CA ILE A 59 -21.42 -9.96 -13.13
C ILE A 59 -21.29 -11.50 -13.21
N GLU A 60 -20.46 -12.04 -14.11
CA GLU A 60 -20.43 -13.48 -14.38
C GLU A 60 -19.64 -14.33 -13.37
N ARG A 61 -18.91 -13.72 -12.43
CA ARG A 61 -18.09 -14.48 -11.46
C ARG A 61 -18.85 -14.95 -10.22
N TRP A 62 -20.15 -14.64 -10.07
CA TRP A 62 -20.93 -15.03 -8.90
C TRP A 62 -22.24 -15.69 -9.31
N ASP A 63 -22.55 -16.85 -8.71
CA ASP A 63 -23.86 -17.45 -8.90
C ASP A 63 -24.95 -16.71 -8.09
N GLN A 64 -26.22 -16.99 -8.40
CA GLN A 64 -27.38 -16.38 -7.72
C GLN A 64 -27.43 -16.66 -6.21
N ASN A 65 -26.61 -17.60 -5.72
CA ASN A 65 -26.49 -17.96 -4.31
C ASN A 65 -25.30 -17.26 -3.62
N GLY A 66 -24.61 -16.36 -4.31
CA GLY A 66 -23.45 -15.65 -3.76
C GLY A 66 -22.21 -16.52 -3.59
N ARG A 67 -22.07 -17.59 -4.39
CA ARG A 67 -20.82 -18.36 -4.49
C ARG A 67 -20.01 -17.91 -5.69
N PHE A 68 -18.70 -17.78 -5.49
CA PHE A 68 -17.75 -17.37 -6.51
C PHE A 68 -17.49 -18.51 -7.50
N ARG A 69 -17.72 -18.27 -8.80
CA ARG A 69 -17.39 -19.17 -9.92
C ARG A 69 -16.15 -18.65 -10.64
N VAL A 70 -15.15 -19.52 -10.81
CA VAL A 70 -13.94 -19.22 -11.60
C VAL A 70 -13.91 -20.15 -12.80
N ALA A 71 -13.85 -19.59 -14.00
CA ALA A 71 -13.61 -20.33 -15.24
C ALA A 71 -12.21 -20.97 -15.21
N TYR A 72 -12.12 -22.25 -15.56
CA TYR A 72 -10.87 -22.98 -15.70
C TYR A 72 -10.55 -23.14 -17.18
N ASP A 73 -9.41 -22.64 -17.64
CA ASP A 73 -8.72 -23.22 -18.79
C ASP A 73 -7.67 -24.19 -18.24
N ALA A 74 -7.85 -25.48 -18.52
CA ALA A 74 -6.96 -26.55 -18.08
C ALA A 74 -6.27 -27.20 -19.30
N PRO A 75 -4.93 -27.25 -19.33
CA PRO A 75 -4.22 -28.25 -20.13
C PRO A 75 -4.06 -29.54 -19.34
N SER A 76 -4.38 -30.64 -20.02
CA SER A 76 -4.31 -32.02 -19.57
C SER A 76 -2.88 -32.49 -19.25
N SER A 77 -2.84 -33.38 -18.26
CA SER A 77 -1.73 -34.16 -17.69
C SER A 77 -0.86 -34.96 -18.66
N SER A 78 0.40 -35.21 -18.24
CA SER A 78 0.95 -36.58 -18.22
C SER A 78 2.09 -36.71 -17.20
N SER A 79 1.95 -37.72 -16.36
CA SER A 79 2.86 -38.21 -15.31
C SER A 79 3.89 -39.21 -15.86
N SER A 80 5.07 -39.31 -15.23
CA SER A 80 5.72 -40.61 -15.01
C SER A 80 6.81 -40.55 -13.93
N SER A 81 6.67 -41.46 -12.98
CA SER A 81 7.55 -41.89 -11.90
C SER A 81 8.79 -42.66 -12.38
N SER A 82 9.91 -42.58 -11.64
CA SER A 82 10.67 -43.77 -11.17
C SER A 82 11.95 -43.38 -10.40
N SER A 83 12.15 -44.06 -9.27
CA SER A 83 13.45 -44.41 -8.66
C SER A 83 13.50 -45.96 -8.64
N PRO A 84 14.53 -46.69 -8.14
CA PRO A 84 15.85 -46.31 -7.58
C PRO A 84 17.02 -47.18 -8.11
N SER A 85 18.29 -46.95 -7.71
CA SER A 85 19.23 -47.97 -7.16
C SER A 85 20.69 -47.51 -6.98
N THR A 86 21.17 -47.70 -5.74
CA THR A 86 22.45 -48.25 -5.24
C THR A 86 23.69 -48.34 -6.15
N HIS A 87 24.82 -47.75 -5.73
CA HIS A 87 26.16 -48.35 -5.83
C HIS A 87 27.10 -47.87 -4.70
N GLN A 88 27.82 -48.84 -4.13
CA GLN A 88 28.85 -48.78 -3.08
C GLN A 88 30.15 -48.13 -3.61
N LEU A 89 30.81 -47.22 -2.87
CA LEU A 89 31.91 -47.41 -1.90
C LEU A 89 33.32 -47.51 -2.54
N LEU A 90 34.15 -46.48 -2.30
CA LEU A 90 35.60 -46.62 -2.12
C LEU A 90 36.11 -45.59 -1.10
N MET A 91 36.92 -46.10 -0.18
CA MET A 91 37.61 -45.40 0.90
C MET A 91 38.71 -44.48 0.39
N LEU A 92 39.05 -43.47 1.18
CA LEU A 92 40.42 -42.99 1.36
C LEU A 92 40.56 -42.30 2.72
N ASP A 93 41.44 -42.87 3.54
CA ASP A 93 41.96 -42.32 4.79
C ASP A 93 42.61 -40.95 4.57
N SER A 94 42.36 -40.03 5.49
CA SER A 94 43.28 -38.93 5.79
C SER A 94 43.05 -38.47 7.22
N ASP A 95 43.93 -38.94 8.10
CA ASP A 95 44.11 -38.41 9.45
C ASP A 95 44.39 -36.90 9.39
N SER A 96 43.43 -36.11 9.87
CA SER A 96 43.62 -34.70 10.20
C SER A 96 43.40 -34.49 11.69
N PRO A 97 44.24 -33.65 12.33
CA PRO A 97 44.23 -33.45 13.77
C PRO A 97 42.91 -32.81 14.23
N MET A 98 42.40 -33.33 15.35
CA MET A 98 41.16 -32.88 15.98
C MET A 98 41.27 -31.42 16.43
N ILE A 99 40.64 -30.53 15.66
CA ILE A 99 40.15 -29.26 16.16
C ILE A 99 38.76 -29.56 16.75
N ASP A 100 38.61 -29.29 18.05
CA ASP A 100 37.34 -29.37 18.77
C ASP A 100 36.43 -28.22 18.32
N ASP A 101 35.88 -28.34 17.12
CA ASP A 101 34.84 -27.48 16.55
C ASP A 101 33.46 -28.03 16.92
N THR A 102 33.17 -28.11 18.22
CA THR A 102 31.80 -28.35 18.73
C THR A 102 31.08 -27.05 19.07
N GLU A 103 31.31 -25.98 18.29
CA GLU A 103 30.38 -24.86 18.25
C GLU A 103 29.49 -25.02 17.00
N SER A 104 28.38 -25.76 17.17
CA SER A 104 27.28 -25.75 16.21
C SER A 104 27.02 -24.30 15.78
N PRO A 105 27.05 -23.98 14.47
CA PRO A 105 26.76 -22.62 14.04
C PRO A 105 25.42 -22.18 14.62
N PRO A 106 25.27 -20.92 15.09
CA PRO A 106 24.00 -20.46 15.62
C PRO A 106 22.91 -20.81 14.63
N ASP A 107 21.85 -21.46 15.10
CA ASP A 107 20.72 -21.80 14.27
C ASP A 107 20.01 -20.50 13.88
N TYR A 108 20.49 -19.89 12.79
CA TYR A 108 19.94 -18.67 12.20
C TYR A 108 18.59 -18.93 11.51
N HIS A 109 18.08 -20.17 11.50
CA HIS A 109 16.64 -20.45 11.34
C HIS A 109 15.88 -20.17 12.63
N THR A 110 16.31 -19.14 13.36
CA THR A 110 15.75 -18.65 14.61
C THR A 110 14.32 -18.24 14.34
N THR A 111 13.43 -19.21 14.59
CA THR A 111 12.00 -19.09 14.83
C THR A 111 11.60 -17.65 15.14
N VAL A 112 11.23 -16.88 14.11
CA VAL A 112 10.54 -15.62 14.31
C VAL A 112 9.28 -15.99 15.06
N LYS A 113 9.28 -15.79 16.39
CA LYS A 113 8.19 -16.21 17.25
C LYS A 113 6.93 -15.51 16.76
N LYS A 114 6.07 -16.29 16.12
CA LYS A 114 4.78 -15.81 15.65
C LYS A 114 4.02 -15.29 16.87
N PRO A 115 3.48 -14.06 16.83
CA PRO A 115 2.70 -13.54 17.94
C PRO A 115 1.54 -14.50 18.27
N THR A 116 1.45 -14.92 19.52
CA THR A 116 0.36 -15.76 20.03
C THR A 116 -0.83 -14.93 20.52
N VAL A 117 -0.66 -13.60 20.57
CA VAL A 117 -1.67 -12.63 20.98
C VAL A 117 -1.97 -11.66 19.84
N LEU A 118 -3.11 -10.98 19.95
CA LEU A 118 -3.45 -9.86 19.07
C LEU A 118 -2.36 -8.79 19.15
N VAL A 119 -1.82 -8.37 18.00
CA VAL A 119 -0.84 -7.29 17.95
C VAL A 119 -1.47 -6.08 17.29
N LYS A 120 -1.42 -4.94 17.98
CA LYS A 120 -1.84 -3.65 17.43
C LYS A 120 -0.64 -2.98 16.75
N TYR A 121 -0.83 -2.48 15.54
CA TYR A 121 0.15 -1.73 14.77
C TYR A 121 -0.36 -0.33 14.53
N GLN A 122 0.55 0.64 14.56
CA GLN A 122 0.28 2.05 14.35
C GLN A 122 1.03 2.56 13.13
N PHE A 123 0.36 3.39 12.35
CA PHE A 123 0.91 4.07 11.19
C PHE A 123 1.37 5.45 11.61
N THR A 124 2.67 5.71 11.51
CA THR A 124 3.28 6.97 11.93
C THR A 124 4.00 7.60 10.75
N SER A 125 3.66 8.85 10.41
CA SER A 125 4.40 9.61 9.40
C SER A 125 5.81 9.91 9.92
N THR A 126 6.81 9.56 9.12
CA THR A 126 8.23 9.81 9.45
C THR A 126 8.84 10.91 8.59
N SER A 127 8.24 11.21 7.43
CA SER A 127 8.58 12.33 6.56
C SER A 127 7.36 12.75 5.73
N TYR A 128 7.55 13.70 4.81
CA TYR A 128 6.50 14.27 3.94
C TYR A 128 5.78 13.23 3.08
N ASN A 129 6.49 12.19 2.67
CA ASN A 129 5.99 11.16 1.76
C ASN A 129 6.28 9.75 2.26
N THR A 130 6.63 9.61 3.54
CA THR A 130 6.97 8.32 4.14
C THR A 130 6.25 8.11 5.47
N MET A 131 5.96 6.85 5.76
CA MET A 131 5.41 6.42 7.03
C MET A 131 6.00 5.08 7.44
N THR A 132 6.06 4.83 8.74
CA THR A 132 6.45 3.53 9.29
C THR A 132 5.28 2.88 10.02
N ILE A 133 5.32 1.54 10.06
CA ILE A 133 4.38 0.73 10.83
C ILE A 133 5.13 0.09 11.97
N MET A 134 4.71 0.40 13.19
CA MET A 134 5.32 -0.11 14.43
C MET A 134 4.25 -0.80 15.28
N PRO A 135 4.57 -1.90 15.97
CA PRO A 135 3.65 -2.46 16.95
C PRO A 135 3.51 -1.51 18.14
N CYS A 136 2.28 -1.37 18.64
CA CYS A 136 1.99 -0.70 19.91
C CYS A 136 2.30 -1.69 21.02
N SER A 137 3.56 -1.80 21.43
CA SER A 137 3.97 -2.59 22.59
C SER A 137 4.17 -1.68 23.80
N ASP A 138 3.71 -2.15 24.97
CA ASP A 138 3.97 -1.51 26.26
C ASP A 138 5.42 -1.76 26.73
N GLY A 139 6.12 -2.74 26.15
CA GLY A 139 7.55 -3.01 26.38
C GLY A 139 8.46 -2.43 25.29
N GLU A 140 9.68 -2.02 25.68
CA GLU A 140 10.67 -1.40 24.77
C GLU A 140 11.18 -2.35 23.68
N GLU A 141 11.22 -3.66 23.96
CA GLU A 141 11.87 -4.66 23.12
C GLU A 141 11.19 -4.88 21.76
N THR A 142 9.93 -4.47 21.60
CA THR A 142 9.14 -4.69 20.37
C THR A 142 8.97 -3.45 19.49
N ARG A 143 9.52 -2.28 19.85
CA ARG A 143 9.25 -1.01 19.15
C ARG A 143 9.90 -0.87 17.77
N GLN A 144 10.54 -1.90 17.24
CA GLN A 144 11.14 -1.83 15.92
C GLN A 144 10.07 -1.71 14.83
N ALA A 145 10.26 -0.75 13.92
CA ALA A 145 9.40 -0.58 12.75
C ALA A 145 9.44 -1.84 11.87
N LYS A 146 8.24 -2.39 11.62
CA LYS A 146 8.02 -3.57 10.81
C LYS A 146 7.96 -3.26 9.32
N TYR A 147 7.45 -2.08 8.95
CA TYR A 147 7.36 -1.66 7.56
C TYR A 147 7.68 -0.20 7.39
N HIS A 148 8.24 0.10 6.22
CA HIS A 148 8.51 1.43 5.71
C HIS A 148 7.75 1.59 4.41
N ILE A 149 6.88 2.59 4.36
CA ILE A 149 6.02 2.88 3.22
C ILE A 149 6.42 4.23 2.68
N THR A 150 6.66 4.30 1.38
CA THR A 150 6.93 5.54 0.67
C THR A 150 5.86 5.80 -0.39
N VAL A 151 5.60 7.07 -0.65
CA VAL A 151 4.73 7.52 -1.73
C VAL A 151 5.54 8.45 -2.63
N SER A 152 5.54 8.21 -3.93
CA SER A 152 6.17 9.08 -4.91
C SER A 152 5.20 9.42 -6.04
N MET A 153 5.35 10.60 -6.61
CA MET A 153 4.54 11.04 -7.75
C MET A 153 5.13 10.47 -9.04
N ASN A 154 4.28 10.02 -9.96
CA ASN A 154 4.71 9.71 -11.31
C ASN A 154 4.87 11.04 -12.08
N CYS A 155 6.10 11.44 -12.40
CA CYS A 155 6.38 12.73 -13.06
C CYS A 155 5.75 12.84 -14.46
N PHE A 156 5.47 11.72 -15.13
CA PHE A 156 4.80 11.70 -16.44
C PHE A 156 3.28 11.58 -16.33
N MET A 157 2.79 11.12 -15.18
CA MET A 157 1.36 11.04 -14.85
C MET A 157 1.14 11.60 -13.44
N PRO A 158 1.15 12.93 -13.23
CA PRO A 158 1.14 13.53 -11.89
C PRO A 158 -0.10 13.18 -11.04
N LEU A 159 -1.17 12.74 -11.70
CA LEU A 159 -2.40 12.28 -11.06
C LEU A 159 -2.28 10.85 -10.51
N ASN A 160 -1.23 10.12 -10.88
CA ASN A 160 -0.88 8.80 -10.40
C ASN A 160 0.26 8.92 -9.38
N HIS A 161 0.13 8.17 -8.28
CA HIS A 161 1.23 8.05 -7.31
C HIS A 161 1.54 6.60 -7.08
N ILE A 162 2.83 6.33 -6.94
CA ILE A 162 3.41 5.03 -6.68
C ILE A 162 3.57 4.92 -5.16
N THR A 163 3.00 3.88 -4.57
CA THR A 163 3.17 3.54 -3.16
C THR A 163 4.01 2.28 -3.06
N THR A 164 5.16 2.37 -2.39
CA THR A 164 6.10 1.27 -2.22
C THR A 164 6.14 0.84 -0.76
N ILE A 165 6.09 -0.46 -0.51
CA ILE A 165 6.07 -1.08 0.81
C ILE A 165 7.33 -1.93 0.96
N ARG A 166 8.08 -1.68 2.03
CA ARG A 166 9.28 -2.43 2.40
C ARG A 166 9.21 -2.93 3.84
N ARG A 167 9.82 -4.07 4.14
CA ARG A 167 9.97 -4.54 5.53
C ARG A 167 11.04 -3.74 6.26
N GLY A 168 10.91 -3.60 7.57
CA GLY A 168 11.81 -2.82 8.41
C GLY A 168 11.44 -1.34 8.48
N GLY A 169 12.28 -0.53 9.14
CA GLY A 169 12.02 0.90 9.38
C GLY A 169 12.59 1.86 8.34
N THR A 170 13.24 1.36 7.28
CA THR A 170 14.01 2.17 6.33
C THR A 170 13.71 1.79 4.89
N GLU A 171 14.13 2.67 3.97
CA GLU A 171 14.00 2.45 2.52
C GLU A 171 14.89 1.33 1.97
N LEU A 172 15.90 0.89 2.72
CA LEU A 172 16.79 -0.21 2.36
C LEU A 172 16.21 -1.60 2.70
N GLY A 173 15.01 -1.63 3.27
CA GLY A 173 14.31 -2.84 3.65
C GLY A 173 13.95 -3.76 2.48
N GLU A 174 13.63 -5.03 2.79
CA GLU A 174 13.16 -6.01 1.81
C GLU A 174 11.91 -5.49 1.07
N PHE A 175 11.91 -5.56 -0.26
CA PHE A 175 10.76 -5.15 -1.06
C PHE A 175 9.58 -6.11 -0.84
N VAL A 176 8.41 -5.57 -0.52
CA VAL A 176 7.18 -6.36 -0.29
C VAL A 176 6.23 -6.21 -1.47
N ALA A 177 5.87 -4.97 -1.77
CA ALA A 177 4.95 -4.66 -2.84
C ALA A 177 5.07 -3.19 -3.28
N GLN A 178 4.58 -2.91 -4.47
CA GLN A 178 4.38 -1.57 -5.00
C GLN A 178 3.04 -1.50 -5.69
N PHE A 179 2.33 -0.39 -5.59
CA PHE A 179 1.14 -0.16 -6.43
C PHE A 179 1.11 1.26 -6.97
N GLU A 180 0.67 1.39 -8.22
CA GLU A 180 0.44 2.68 -8.86
C GLU A 180 -1.05 2.87 -9.06
N MET A 181 -1.56 3.99 -8.55
CA MET A 181 -2.95 4.38 -8.78
C MET A 181 -3.10 5.89 -8.80
N GLY A 182 -4.19 6.35 -9.39
CA GLY A 182 -4.49 7.77 -9.49
C GLY A 182 -5.97 8.03 -9.76
N ILE A 183 -6.30 9.30 -9.97
CA ILE A 183 -7.63 9.71 -10.45
C ILE A 183 -7.78 9.58 -11.97
N SER A 184 -6.71 9.19 -12.67
CA SER A 184 -6.70 9.08 -14.12
C SER A 184 -7.63 7.95 -14.62
N GLY A 185 -7.86 7.96 -15.93
CA GLY A 185 -8.56 6.88 -16.62
C GLY A 185 -7.74 5.59 -16.70
N SER A 186 -6.45 5.61 -16.37
CA SER A 186 -5.56 4.46 -16.54
C SER A 186 -5.90 3.34 -15.56
N GLU A 187 -5.61 2.11 -15.98
CA GLU A 187 -5.69 0.97 -15.09
C GLU A 187 -4.68 1.14 -13.94
N SER A 188 -5.10 0.79 -12.72
CA SER A 188 -4.22 0.78 -11.56
C SER A 188 -3.61 -0.61 -11.41
N THR A 189 -2.30 -0.70 -11.22
CA THR A 189 -1.57 -1.96 -11.11
C THR A 189 -0.82 -2.07 -9.79
N PHE A 190 -0.44 -3.29 -9.42
CA PHE A 190 0.48 -3.54 -8.32
C PHE A 190 1.48 -4.64 -8.69
N ILE A 191 2.63 -4.60 -8.05
CA ILE A 191 3.76 -5.50 -8.21
C ILE A 191 4.06 -6.10 -6.84
N LEU A 192 4.19 -7.42 -6.76
CA LEU A 192 4.61 -8.14 -5.54
C LEU A 192 6.13 -8.41 -5.54
N ASN A 193 6.66 -8.85 -4.41
CA ASN A 193 8.07 -9.21 -4.25
C ASN A 193 8.60 -10.26 -5.24
N ASN A 194 7.74 -11.09 -5.79
CA ASN A 194 8.06 -12.05 -6.84
C ASN A 194 8.13 -11.44 -8.26
N GLY A 195 8.00 -10.11 -8.39
CA GLY A 195 8.01 -9.40 -9.67
C GLY A 195 6.72 -9.54 -10.48
N THR A 196 5.69 -10.22 -9.95
CA THR A 196 4.41 -10.37 -10.65
C THR A 196 3.65 -9.05 -10.62
N GLU A 197 3.46 -8.45 -11.79
CA GLU A 197 2.55 -7.33 -11.97
C GLU A 197 1.12 -7.82 -12.20
N SER A 198 0.15 -7.16 -11.61
CA SER A 198 -1.26 -7.50 -11.77
C SER A 198 -2.16 -6.27 -11.67
N PRO A 199 -3.25 -6.22 -12.45
CA PRO A 199 -4.27 -5.18 -12.29
C PRO A 199 -4.89 -5.22 -10.89
N ILE A 200 -5.06 -4.07 -10.24
CA ILE A 200 -5.77 -4.00 -8.95
C ILE A 200 -7.21 -4.50 -9.08
N SER A 201 -7.86 -4.25 -10.23
CA SER A 201 -9.21 -4.74 -10.58
C SER A 201 -9.34 -6.26 -10.51
N SER A 202 -8.27 -7.00 -10.81
CA SER A 202 -8.25 -8.47 -10.81
C SER A 202 -8.20 -9.09 -9.40
N THR A 203 -7.60 -8.37 -8.45
CA THR A 203 -7.26 -8.88 -7.11
C THR A 203 -8.17 -8.27 -6.04
N LEU A 204 -8.54 -6.99 -6.20
CA LEU A 204 -9.39 -6.25 -5.27
C LEU A 204 -10.73 -5.91 -5.94
N THR A 205 -11.79 -6.60 -5.53
CA THR A 205 -13.14 -6.39 -6.08
C THR A 205 -14.08 -5.84 -5.02
N LYS A 206 -14.82 -4.79 -5.36
CA LYS A 206 -15.90 -4.25 -4.51
C LYS A 206 -17.18 -5.00 -4.81
N ARG A 207 -17.87 -5.50 -3.78
CA ARG A 207 -19.18 -6.12 -3.98
C ARG A 207 -20.22 -5.04 -4.32
N MET A 208 -20.99 -5.29 -5.37
CA MET A 208 -22.04 -4.37 -5.81
C MET A 208 -23.38 -4.69 -5.12
N GLY A 209 -24.24 -3.67 -4.99
CA GLY A 209 -25.57 -3.76 -4.38
C GLY A 209 -25.68 -3.05 -3.02
N SER A 210 -26.88 -2.56 -2.69
CA SER A 210 -27.12 -1.73 -1.50
C SER A 210 -26.77 -2.44 -0.18
N ARG A 211 -27.01 -3.76 -0.10
CA ARG A 211 -26.69 -4.59 1.09
C ARG A 211 -25.20 -4.91 1.24
N HIS A 212 -24.42 -4.65 0.20
CA HIS A 212 -23.02 -5.03 0.10
C HIS A 212 -22.08 -3.85 -0.09
N ASP A 213 -22.61 -2.63 -0.06
CA ASP A 213 -21.79 -1.44 -0.08
C ASP A 213 -20.83 -1.47 1.12
N GLY A 214 -19.56 -1.19 0.87
CA GLY A 214 -18.49 -1.33 1.85
C GLY A 214 -17.85 -2.72 1.98
N LEU A 215 -18.28 -3.74 1.22
CA LEU A 215 -17.60 -5.04 1.20
C LEU A 215 -16.57 -5.12 0.06
N TRP A 216 -15.34 -5.51 0.40
CA TRP A 216 -14.23 -5.65 -0.53
C TRP A 216 -13.58 -7.02 -0.42
N PHE A 217 -13.35 -7.68 -1.55
CA PHE A 217 -12.64 -8.96 -1.62
C PHE A 217 -11.22 -8.74 -2.09
N TRP A 218 -10.27 -9.30 -1.35
CA TRP A 218 -8.88 -9.42 -1.76
C TRP A 218 -8.58 -10.88 -2.08
N VAL A 219 -8.23 -11.16 -3.32
CA VAL A 219 -7.85 -12.48 -3.81
C VAL A 219 -6.35 -12.47 -4.09
N PRO A 220 -5.49 -12.98 -3.18
CA PRO A 220 -4.05 -13.00 -3.40
C PRO A 220 -3.68 -13.66 -4.73
N VAL A 221 -2.71 -13.08 -5.44
CA VAL A 221 -2.10 -13.64 -6.67
C VAL A 221 -1.18 -14.81 -6.32
N THR A 222 -1.70 -15.76 -5.56
CA THR A 222 -1.00 -17.00 -5.19
C THR A 222 -1.74 -18.16 -5.84
N ARG A 223 -1.00 -19.24 -6.16
CA ARG A 223 -1.59 -20.43 -6.82
C ARG A 223 -2.63 -21.15 -5.96
N SER A 224 -2.71 -20.84 -4.67
CA SER A 224 -3.71 -21.42 -3.77
C SER A 224 -4.91 -20.47 -3.64
N LYS A 225 -6.05 -20.88 -4.18
CA LYS A 225 -7.36 -20.20 -4.00
C LYS A 225 -7.81 -20.16 -2.53
N LYS A 226 -7.00 -20.65 -1.59
CA LYS A 226 -7.40 -20.86 -0.20
C LYS A 226 -7.40 -19.61 0.69
N ASN A 227 -6.99 -18.46 0.14
CA ASN A 227 -6.59 -17.31 0.94
C ASN A 227 -7.39 -16.04 0.61
N ILE A 228 -8.68 -16.16 0.29
CA ILE A 228 -9.51 -14.99 -0.03
C ILE A 228 -9.83 -14.23 1.26
N LEU A 229 -9.54 -12.93 1.27
CA LEU A 229 -9.81 -12.04 2.38
C LEU A 229 -11.04 -11.17 2.06
N LEU A 230 -11.92 -11.01 3.04
CA LEU A 230 -13.09 -10.12 2.98
C LEU A 230 -12.89 -8.96 3.95
N TRP A 231 -12.81 -7.75 3.42
CA TRP A 231 -12.83 -6.51 4.17
C TRP A 231 -14.25 -5.95 4.24
N ASP A 232 -14.73 -5.72 5.45
CA ASP A 232 -16.00 -5.09 5.76
C ASP A 232 -15.79 -3.69 6.32
N LEU A 233 -16.15 -2.68 5.52
CA LEU A 233 -15.94 -1.25 5.82
C LEU A 233 -17.23 -0.54 6.25
N ARG A 234 -18.32 -1.28 6.47
CA ARG A 234 -19.63 -0.69 6.81
C ARG A 234 -19.62 0.02 8.16
N GLU A 235 -18.81 -0.47 9.08
CA GLU A 235 -18.64 0.08 10.42
C GLU A 235 -17.14 0.21 10.75
N THR A 236 -16.79 1.20 11.57
CA THR A 236 -15.43 1.33 12.11
C THR A 236 -15.35 0.68 13.49
N PRO A 237 -14.35 -0.17 13.78
CA PRO A 237 -13.21 -0.50 12.92
C PRO A 237 -13.59 -1.42 11.75
N PHE A 238 -12.93 -1.24 10.60
CA PHE A 238 -13.09 -2.12 9.44
C PHE A 238 -12.57 -3.51 9.79
N ILE A 239 -13.26 -4.56 9.35
CA ILE A 239 -12.95 -5.93 9.77
C ILE A 239 -12.52 -6.75 8.56
N CYS A 240 -11.38 -7.44 8.67
CA CYS A 240 -10.92 -8.41 7.69
C CYS A 240 -11.15 -9.84 8.17
N ARG A 241 -11.76 -10.66 7.32
CA ARG A 241 -12.03 -12.08 7.59
C ARG A 241 -11.48 -12.98 6.47
N SER A 242 -11.12 -14.21 6.83
CA SER A 242 -10.88 -15.29 5.87
C SER A 242 -12.22 -15.86 5.40
N ILE A 243 -12.42 -16.00 4.08
CA ILE A 243 -13.66 -16.58 3.53
C ILE A 243 -13.70 -18.10 3.66
N ILE A 244 -12.55 -18.75 3.77
CA ILE A 244 -12.53 -20.21 3.86
C ILE A 244 -13.01 -20.69 5.22
N ASP A 245 -12.81 -19.86 6.24
CA ASP A 245 -13.30 -20.12 7.59
C ASP A 245 -14.72 -19.58 7.82
N TYR A 246 -15.39 -19.11 6.75
CA TYR A 246 -16.75 -18.56 6.81
C TYR A 246 -17.75 -19.69 7.06
N GLY A 247 -17.92 -20.03 8.33
CA GLY A 247 -18.70 -21.18 8.80
C GLY A 247 -18.23 -21.74 10.15
N SER A 248 -16.98 -21.45 10.55
CA SER A 248 -16.42 -21.85 11.85
C SER A 248 -16.83 -20.95 13.03
N GLY A 249 -17.59 -19.88 12.75
CA GLY A 249 -17.90 -18.80 13.70
C GLY A 249 -17.23 -17.47 13.31
N ALA A 250 -17.86 -16.36 13.67
CA ALA A 250 -17.41 -15.02 13.26
C ALA A 250 -16.01 -14.66 13.81
N ASP A 251 -15.69 -15.11 15.02
CA ASP A 251 -14.45 -14.76 15.71
C ASP A 251 -13.24 -15.54 15.18
N GLU A 252 -13.40 -16.82 14.86
CA GLU A 252 -12.31 -17.67 14.34
C GLU A 252 -11.87 -17.30 12.91
N SER A 253 -12.76 -16.65 12.15
CA SER A 253 -12.46 -16.17 10.80
C SER A 253 -11.79 -14.80 10.76
N THR A 254 -11.75 -14.07 11.87
CA THR A 254 -11.24 -12.69 11.90
C THR A 254 -9.70 -12.66 11.91
N LEU A 255 -9.14 -11.99 10.90
CA LEU A 255 -7.70 -11.88 10.70
C LEU A 255 -7.15 -10.54 11.19
N ALA A 256 -7.90 -9.46 10.96
CA ALA A 256 -7.48 -8.14 11.38
C ALA A 256 -8.66 -7.17 11.52
N THR A 257 -8.41 -6.07 12.24
CA THR A 257 -9.28 -4.90 12.27
C THR A 257 -8.46 -3.65 11.97
N PHE A 258 -9.04 -2.70 11.22
CA PHE A 258 -8.40 -1.45 10.86
C PHE A 258 -9.23 -0.25 11.30
N THR A 259 -8.60 0.65 12.03
CA THR A 259 -9.18 1.94 12.41
C THR A 259 -8.52 3.03 11.55
N PRO A 260 -9.26 3.69 10.64
CA PRO A 260 -8.69 4.75 9.82
C PRO A 260 -8.33 5.97 10.67
N ALA A 261 -7.35 6.75 10.19
CA ALA A 261 -7.04 8.05 10.78
C ALA A 261 -8.27 8.97 10.66
N ARG A 262 -8.56 9.73 11.72
CA ARG A 262 -9.66 10.70 11.73
C ARG A 262 -9.13 12.11 11.53
N GLN A 263 -9.92 12.94 10.84
CA GLN A 263 -9.60 14.36 10.71
C GLN A 263 -9.46 15.00 12.09
N ILE A 264 -8.41 15.82 12.23
CA ILE A 264 -8.10 16.54 13.45
C ILE A 264 -9.26 17.49 13.74
N LYS A 265 -9.95 17.27 14.87
CA LYS A 265 -10.85 18.28 15.41
C LYS A 265 -10.00 19.33 16.15
N PRO A 266 -10.36 20.63 16.08
CA PRO A 266 -9.67 21.65 16.85
C PRO A 266 -9.57 21.26 18.33
N GLY A 267 -8.35 21.27 18.87
CA GLY A 267 -8.08 20.94 20.28
C GLY A 267 -7.94 19.45 20.61
N GLN A 268 -8.01 18.53 19.64
CA GLN A 268 -7.75 17.10 19.86
C GLN A 268 -6.44 16.65 19.20
N PRO A 269 -5.68 15.73 19.85
CA PRO A 269 -4.51 15.15 19.23
C PRO A 269 -4.90 14.33 17.97
N PRO A 270 -4.03 14.24 16.96
CA PRO A 270 -4.29 13.43 15.78
C PRO A 270 -4.49 11.95 16.14
N VAL A 271 -5.60 11.37 15.70
CA VAL A 271 -5.83 9.93 15.82
C VAL A 271 -5.16 9.23 14.64
N LEU A 272 -4.05 8.56 14.93
CA LEU A 272 -3.30 7.79 13.93
C LEU A 272 -4.08 6.55 13.51
N ALA A 273 -3.86 6.11 12.27
CA ALA A 273 -4.44 4.86 11.79
C ALA A 273 -3.84 3.67 12.55
N GLN A 274 -4.66 2.66 12.81
CA GLN A 274 -4.26 1.47 13.56
C GLN A 274 -4.76 0.20 12.88
N LEU A 275 -3.89 -0.81 12.78
CA LEU A 275 -4.22 -2.14 12.29
C LEU A 275 -3.98 -3.14 13.44
N SER A 276 -5.01 -3.81 13.92
CA SER A 276 -4.86 -4.89 14.91
C SER A 276 -4.96 -6.23 14.18
N VAL A 277 -3.96 -7.10 14.36
CA VAL A 277 -3.84 -8.36 13.62
C VAL A 277 -3.83 -9.53 14.59
N THR A 278 -4.71 -10.49 14.37
CA THR A 278 -4.79 -11.71 15.19
C THR A 278 -3.58 -12.61 14.92
N PRO A 279 -3.25 -13.57 15.80
CA PRO A 279 -2.20 -14.55 15.54
C PRO A 279 -2.32 -15.21 14.16
N LYS A 280 -3.53 -15.62 13.75
CA LYS A 280 -3.80 -16.19 12.43
C LYS A 280 -3.58 -15.17 11.30
N GLY A 281 -3.96 -13.91 11.52
CA GLY A 281 -3.74 -12.82 10.55
C GLY A 281 -2.28 -12.50 10.27
N GLN A 282 -1.34 -12.88 11.15
CA GLN A 282 0.09 -12.61 10.96
C GLN A 282 0.64 -13.28 9.69
N ASP A 283 0.11 -14.44 9.29
CA ASP A 283 0.52 -15.13 8.06
C ASP A 283 0.09 -14.36 6.79
N PHE A 284 -0.88 -13.46 6.93
CA PHE A 284 -1.46 -12.67 5.85
C PHE A 284 -1.03 -11.20 5.92
N PHE A 285 -0.08 -10.84 6.78
CA PHE A 285 0.20 -9.44 7.11
C PHE A 285 0.46 -8.58 5.87
N ASP A 286 1.30 -9.04 4.93
CA ASP A 286 1.62 -8.29 3.71
C ASP A 286 0.37 -8.04 2.86
N HIS A 287 -0.49 -9.05 2.73
CA HIS A 287 -1.75 -8.95 1.99
C HIS A 287 -2.76 -8.05 2.70
N LEU A 288 -2.86 -8.15 4.03
CA LEU A 288 -3.70 -7.27 4.85
C LEU A 288 -3.28 -5.81 4.68
N LEU A 289 -1.97 -5.55 4.75
CA LEU A 289 -1.39 -4.22 4.62
C LEU A 289 -1.60 -3.66 3.20
N LEU A 290 -1.26 -4.44 2.18
CA LEU A 290 -1.43 -4.01 0.78
C LEU A 290 -2.90 -3.73 0.46
N ALA A 291 -3.81 -4.63 0.85
CA ALA A 291 -5.23 -4.46 0.62
C ALA A 291 -5.77 -3.18 1.30
N ILE A 292 -5.45 -2.95 2.58
CA ILE A 292 -6.01 -1.81 3.30
C ILE A 292 -5.49 -0.47 2.79
N LEU A 293 -4.23 -0.39 2.35
CA LEU A 293 -3.68 0.82 1.73
C LEU A 293 -4.37 1.15 0.40
N ILE A 294 -4.59 0.13 -0.45
CA ILE A 294 -5.30 0.29 -1.73
C ILE A 294 -6.76 0.69 -1.48
N ILE A 295 -7.43 0.03 -0.52
CA ILE A 295 -8.83 0.31 -0.18
C ILE A 295 -8.98 1.73 0.37
N GLU A 296 -8.16 2.14 1.33
CA GLU A 296 -8.22 3.50 1.89
C GLU A 296 -8.01 4.55 0.80
N ARG A 297 -7.04 4.33 -0.09
CA ARG A 297 -6.80 5.26 -1.18
C ARG A 297 -7.98 5.32 -2.14
N LYS A 298 -8.60 4.20 -2.51
CA LYS A 298 -9.84 4.18 -3.31
C LYS A 298 -11.01 4.87 -2.60
N ARG A 299 -11.16 4.68 -1.28
CA ARG A 299 -12.24 5.28 -0.48
C ARG A 299 -12.11 6.79 -0.36
N LEU A 300 -10.89 7.31 -0.25
CA LEU A 300 -10.60 8.73 -0.05
C LEU A 300 -10.38 9.48 -1.37
N THR A 301 -10.17 8.78 -2.48
CA THR A 301 -10.07 9.39 -3.80
C THR A 301 -11.45 9.88 -4.25
N PRO A 302 -11.63 11.18 -4.59
CA PRO A 302 -12.89 11.67 -5.13
C PRO A 302 -13.32 10.84 -6.33
N GLY A 303 -14.54 10.30 -6.30
CA GLY A 303 -15.05 9.48 -7.38
C GLY A 303 -15.14 10.27 -8.69
N LYS A 304 -15.16 9.54 -9.81
CA LYS A 304 -15.40 10.06 -11.19
C LYS A 304 -16.86 10.54 -11.38
N GLY A 305 -17.40 11.26 -10.40
CA GLY A 305 -18.67 11.97 -10.53
C GLY A 305 -18.54 13.14 -11.50
N LYS A 306 -19.69 13.70 -11.93
CA LYS A 306 -19.78 14.83 -12.87
C LYS A 306 -18.86 16.02 -12.51
N THR A 307 -18.48 16.15 -11.24
CA THR A 307 -17.63 17.20 -10.68
C THR A 307 -16.21 17.21 -11.25
N LEU A 308 -15.59 16.07 -11.55
CA LEU A 308 -14.23 16.05 -12.10
C LEU A 308 -14.16 16.54 -13.56
N LYS A 309 -15.25 16.42 -14.31
CA LYS A 309 -15.34 16.98 -15.68
C LYS A 309 -15.37 18.51 -15.69
N GLN A 310 -15.77 19.15 -14.60
CA GLN A 310 -15.84 20.61 -14.50
C GLN A 310 -14.53 21.25 -14.04
N LEU A 311 -13.63 20.48 -13.43
CA LEU A 311 -12.34 21.00 -12.92
C LEU A 311 -11.24 21.04 -14.00
N PHE A 312 -11.42 20.33 -15.11
CA PHE A 312 -10.40 20.16 -16.14
C PHE A 312 -10.89 20.41 -17.59
N ASN A 313 -12.05 21.04 -17.76
CA ASN A 313 -12.55 21.53 -19.06
C ASN A 313 -12.81 23.03 -19.00
#